data_AF-A0A925I242-F1
#
_entry.id   AF-A0A925I242-F1
#
_cell.length_a   1.000
_cell.length_b   1.000
_cell.length_c   1.000
_cell.angle_alpha   90.00
_cell.angle_beta   90.00
_cell.angle_gamma   90.00
#
_symmetry.space_group_name_H-M   'P 1'
#
loop_
_entity.id
_entity.type
_entity.pdbx_description
1 polymer ?
#
loop_
_entity_poly.entity_id
_entity_poly.type
_entity_poly.pdbx_seq_one_letter_code
_entity_poly.pdbx_strand_id
1 'polypeptide(L)'
;MPSTRKFAALALSILLVGQAARGQEVTPEQVREAITRGGQYLLKQQGPDGGWTDYMGQPTGVAALATLALLNSGETTKNAKVAKALDFLEGSPLPRATYAASLQVMAFCQADPVHYKPKINELALWLEATQIKDGKNKGGWHYGTRGDGDNSNTQFAMLALHEAERAGVKVKEQTWKLAEQFWINNQYRQKEQGSWGYFGNSGFGSMTCAAIASLIIARDHIGTGDAAVLDGRIQCCGAGTDDEAIAKGLRWLGRKDIFSVAQNPGSGGWGLYYLYGLERVGRMTGQRFFGEGENRHDWYREGAKHLLGVHDKFSGYWKGTGPGENDTVVCTSLALLFLSKGRRPVVISKLQYQDVSRDWDLHRRAIQNLTSRLEKPFKRELSWQTIDIARQEDVAGRESKLNPTVADLLESPILFISGSQSLNLDKEQVDLLRDYVNQGGFIFAEACEGDGCGRGTFDQDFRALMVKMFPDSTLRRLPPDHAVWYAEKTVNPKHLPADDQFWLWGLDACCRTSVVYCPRSLSCRWELSHPYRESPYPQRVIDEIEACVRIGENVVAYATNRQLKEKLEKPQITLQKRDDATGRGTLVIPKLNHGGGADDATNALSNLLGVFEKQLEMKVDYSHRPPLA
;
A
#
# COMPACT_ATOMS: atom_id res chain seq x y z
N MET A 1 -38.64 -29.56 -71.06
CA MET A 1 -37.50 -28.94 -71.77
C MET A 1 -37.74 -27.43 -71.82
N PRO A 2 -36.75 -26.53 -71.73
CA PRO A 2 -35.34 -26.71 -71.34
C PRO A 2 -34.81 -25.63 -70.34
N SER A 3 -33.53 -25.80 -70.00
CA SER A 3 -32.55 -24.77 -69.63
C SER A 3 -32.42 -24.36 -68.15
N THR A 4 -31.49 -25.05 -67.50
CA THR A 4 -30.73 -24.63 -66.34
C THR A 4 -29.81 -23.45 -66.69
N ARG A 5 -29.92 -22.33 -65.97
CA ARG A 5 -28.87 -21.32 -65.85
C ARG A 5 -28.59 -21.05 -64.38
N LYS A 6 -27.34 -21.30 -64.01
CA LYS A 6 -26.73 -21.11 -62.71
C LYS A 6 -26.70 -19.61 -62.37
N PHE A 7 -27.26 -19.22 -61.23
CA PHE A 7 -26.92 -17.96 -60.57
C PHE A 7 -26.06 -18.30 -59.35
N ALA A 8 -24.80 -17.89 -59.40
CA ALA A 8 -23.88 -17.90 -58.28
C ALA A 8 -24.29 -16.79 -57.31
N ALA A 9 -24.81 -17.16 -56.14
CA ALA A 9 -25.01 -16.25 -55.03
C ALA A 9 -23.68 -16.07 -54.29
N LEU A 10 -23.13 -14.86 -54.35
CA LEU A 10 -21.94 -14.45 -53.63
C LEU A 10 -22.25 -14.42 -52.12
N ALA A 11 -21.81 -15.44 -51.39
CA ALA A 11 -21.90 -15.47 -49.93
C ALA A 11 -20.88 -14.49 -49.34
N LEU A 12 -21.36 -13.32 -48.91
CA LEU A 12 -20.59 -12.36 -48.13
C LEU A 12 -20.34 -12.97 -46.74
N SER A 13 -19.18 -13.58 -46.57
CA SER A 13 -18.73 -14.12 -45.29
C SER A 13 -18.31 -12.95 -44.41
N ILE A 14 -19.18 -12.51 -43.51
CA ILE A 14 -18.80 -11.60 -42.42
C ILE A 14 -17.92 -12.42 -41.48
N LEU A 15 -16.60 -12.28 -41.64
CA LEU A 15 -15.60 -12.64 -40.65
C LEU A 15 -15.80 -11.74 -39.43
N LEU A 16 -16.70 -12.16 -38.54
CA LEU A 16 -16.68 -11.76 -37.14
C LEU A 16 -15.37 -12.30 -36.57
N VAL A 17 -14.31 -11.50 -36.68
CA VAL A 17 -13.13 -11.65 -35.83
C VAL A 17 -13.63 -11.37 -34.42
N GLY A 18 -13.92 -12.46 -33.70
CA GLY A 18 -14.17 -12.43 -32.28
C GLY A 18 -12.94 -11.84 -31.61
N GLN A 19 -12.99 -10.53 -31.31
CA GLN A 19 -12.20 -10.00 -30.22
C GLN A 19 -12.66 -10.77 -28.98
N ALA A 20 -11.82 -11.69 -28.54
CA ALA A 20 -11.93 -12.26 -27.21
C ALA A 20 -12.14 -11.10 -26.24
N ALA A 21 -13.25 -11.14 -25.50
CA ALA A 21 -13.52 -10.20 -24.43
C ALA A 21 -12.38 -10.34 -23.40
N ARG A 22 -11.31 -9.55 -23.56
CA ARG A 22 -10.43 -9.18 -22.45
C ARG A 22 -11.35 -8.52 -21.44
N GLY A 23 -11.69 -9.27 -20.38
CA GLY A 23 -12.69 -8.87 -19.40
C GLY A 23 -12.45 -7.44 -18.94
N GLN A 24 -13.48 -6.61 -18.99
CA GLN A 24 -13.45 -5.21 -18.57
C GLN A 24 -12.67 -5.08 -17.25
N GLU A 25 -11.61 -4.28 -17.27
CA GLU A 25 -10.86 -3.93 -16.06
C GLU A 25 -11.71 -3.06 -15.15
N VAL A 26 -11.55 -3.25 -13.84
CA VAL A 26 -12.26 -2.49 -12.81
C VAL A 26 -11.75 -1.06 -12.79
N THR A 27 -12.67 -0.09 -12.81
CA THR A 27 -12.33 1.34 -12.73
C THR A 27 -12.51 1.90 -11.32
N PRO A 28 -11.81 3.00 -10.96
CA PRO A 28 -12.05 3.72 -9.71
C PRO A 28 -13.51 4.14 -9.52
N GLU A 29 -14.19 4.56 -10.58
CA GLU A 29 -15.59 4.99 -10.60
C GLU A 29 -16.53 3.86 -10.15
N GLN A 30 -16.38 2.66 -10.73
CA GLN A 30 -17.18 1.49 -10.40
C GLN A 30 -17.05 1.12 -8.91
N VAL A 31 -15.82 1.21 -8.38
CA VAL A 31 -15.56 0.97 -6.96
C VAL A 31 -16.22 2.04 -6.08
N ARG A 32 -16.10 3.34 -6.44
CA ARG A 32 -16.74 4.43 -5.67
C ARG A 32 -18.26 4.30 -5.66
N GLU A 33 -18.87 3.91 -6.77
CA GLU A 33 -20.31 3.68 -6.85
C GLU A 33 -20.73 2.53 -5.93
N ALA A 34 -20.01 1.41 -5.96
CA ALA A 34 -20.30 0.26 -5.10
C ALA A 34 -20.17 0.61 -3.61
N ILE A 35 -19.11 1.34 -3.22
CA ILE A 35 -18.92 1.85 -1.86
C ILE A 35 -20.11 2.72 -1.44
N THR A 36 -20.51 3.67 -2.29
CA THR A 36 -21.63 4.59 -2.02
C THR A 36 -22.93 3.82 -1.77
N ARG A 37 -23.24 2.85 -2.64
CA ARG A 37 -24.45 2.02 -2.53
C ARG A 37 -24.43 1.13 -1.29
N GLY A 38 -23.28 0.56 -0.94
CA GLY A 38 -23.09 -0.20 0.30
C GLY A 38 -23.29 0.65 1.56
N GLY A 39 -22.74 1.86 1.58
CA GLY A 39 -22.93 2.80 2.68
C GLY A 39 -24.41 3.19 2.85
N GLN A 40 -25.09 3.51 1.75
CA GLN A 40 -26.53 3.79 1.76
C GLN A 40 -27.36 2.61 2.28
N TYR A 41 -26.99 1.38 1.91
CA TYR A 41 -27.62 0.18 2.44
C TYR A 41 -27.48 0.11 3.97
N LEU A 42 -26.26 0.25 4.51
CA LEU A 42 -26.03 0.21 5.96
C LEU A 42 -26.84 1.28 6.69
N LEU A 43 -26.82 2.52 6.19
CA LEU A 43 -27.61 3.63 6.75
C LEU A 43 -29.11 3.32 6.77
N LYS A 44 -29.64 2.62 5.76
CA LYS A 44 -31.06 2.23 5.70
C LYS A 44 -31.43 1.16 6.74
N GLN A 45 -30.48 0.30 7.12
CA GLN A 45 -30.70 -0.76 8.12
C GLN A 45 -30.62 -0.26 9.57
N GLN A 46 -30.19 0.99 9.81
CA GLN A 46 -30.07 1.53 11.16
C GLN A 46 -31.45 1.61 11.84
N GLY A 47 -31.50 1.10 13.08
CA GLY A 47 -32.67 1.17 13.95
C GLY A 47 -32.96 2.58 14.47
N PRO A 48 -34.15 2.78 15.07
CA PRO A 48 -34.59 4.08 15.59
C PRO A 48 -33.79 4.55 16.81
N ASP A 49 -33.03 3.69 17.48
CA ASP A 49 -32.13 4.01 18.59
C ASP A 49 -30.71 4.39 18.14
N GLY A 50 -30.39 4.20 16.85
CA GLY A 50 -29.04 4.39 16.30
C GLY A 50 -28.24 3.11 16.14
N GLY A 51 -28.73 1.99 16.67
CA GLY A 51 -28.09 0.68 16.61
C GLY A 51 -28.49 -0.15 15.38
N TRP A 52 -27.97 -1.38 15.34
CA TRP A 52 -28.34 -2.45 14.42
C TRP A 52 -28.60 -3.71 15.24
N THR A 53 -29.30 -4.70 14.66
CA THR A 53 -29.55 -5.97 15.34
C THR A 53 -28.23 -6.71 15.59
N ASP A 54 -27.88 -6.90 16.86
CA ASP A 54 -26.67 -7.62 17.26
C ASP A 54 -26.89 -9.13 17.38
N TYR A 55 -25.77 -9.86 17.32
CA TYR A 55 -25.74 -11.26 17.72
C TYR A 55 -25.76 -11.41 19.23
N MET A 56 -26.37 -12.51 19.70
CA MET A 56 -26.32 -12.91 21.10
C MET A 56 -24.86 -13.02 21.57
N GLY A 57 -24.53 -12.34 22.67
CA GLY A 57 -23.17 -12.32 23.23
C GLY A 57 -22.19 -11.34 22.59
N GLN A 58 -22.63 -10.52 21.61
CA GLN A 58 -21.84 -9.46 20.99
C GLN A 58 -22.57 -8.11 21.06
N PRO A 59 -22.92 -7.61 22.27
CA PRO A 59 -23.68 -6.37 22.40
C PRO A 59 -22.94 -5.22 21.72
N THR A 60 -23.64 -4.44 20.91
CA THR A 60 -23.16 -3.30 20.09
C THR A 60 -22.14 -3.64 19.01
N GLY A 61 -21.80 -4.91 18.79
CA GLY A 61 -20.75 -5.32 17.85
C GLY A 61 -21.07 -4.99 16.40
N VAL A 62 -22.31 -5.25 15.96
CA VAL A 62 -22.76 -4.96 14.59
C VAL A 62 -22.86 -3.45 14.38
N ALA A 63 -23.36 -2.72 15.39
CA ALA A 63 -23.42 -1.26 15.34
C ALA A 63 -22.02 -0.63 15.21
N ALA A 64 -21.05 -1.11 15.98
CA ALA A 64 -19.67 -0.63 15.90
C ALA A 64 -19.01 -0.96 14.56
N LEU A 65 -19.22 -2.17 14.03
CA LEU A 65 -18.71 -2.57 12.71
C LEU A 65 -19.31 -1.73 11.57
N ALA A 66 -20.63 -1.54 11.56
CA ALA A 66 -21.32 -0.72 10.56
C ALA A 66 -20.84 0.74 10.63
N THR A 67 -20.70 1.29 11.83
CA THR A 67 -20.19 2.65 12.05
C THR A 67 -18.76 2.81 11.52
N LEU A 68 -17.88 1.86 11.85
CA LEU A 68 -16.50 1.84 11.36
C LEU A 68 -16.44 1.77 9.82
N ALA A 69 -17.28 0.93 9.21
CA ALA A 69 -17.34 0.79 7.76
C ALA A 69 -17.85 2.06 7.07
N LEU A 70 -18.88 2.72 7.63
CA LEU A 70 -19.41 3.99 7.12
C LEU A 70 -18.35 5.09 7.15
N LEU A 71 -17.68 5.27 8.28
CA LEU A 71 -16.61 6.26 8.45
C LEU A 71 -15.45 6.03 7.47
N ASN A 72 -15.04 4.76 7.28
CA ASN A 72 -14.00 4.42 6.30
C ASN A 72 -14.45 4.58 4.85
N SER A 73 -15.77 4.60 4.60
CA SER A 73 -16.35 4.73 3.26
C SER A 73 -16.64 6.18 2.86
N GLY A 74 -16.20 7.15 3.66
CA GLY A 74 -16.30 8.58 3.38
C GLY A 74 -17.43 9.30 4.12
N GLU A 75 -18.25 8.60 4.90
CA GLU A 75 -19.17 9.27 5.83
C GLU A 75 -18.41 9.95 6.95
N THR A 76 -18.99 11.00 7.53
CA THR A 76 -18.37 11.78 8.61
C THR A 76 -19.28 11.86 9.82
N THR A 77 -18.74 12.32 10.94
CA THR A 77 -19.51 12.62 12.16
C THR A 77 -20.62 13.67 11.96
N LYS A 78 -20.62 14.39 10.83
CA LYS A 78 -21.69 15.33 10.45
C LYS A 78 -22.94 14.65 9.89
N ASN A 79 -22.84 13.39 9.46
CA ASN A 79 -24.02 12.63 9.02
C ASN A 79 -24.85 12.27 10.26
N ALA A 80 -26.11 12.70 10.29
CA ALA A 80 -27.00 12.52 11.44
C ALA A 80 -27.16 11.05 11.88
N LYS A 81 -27.12 10.10 10.95
CA LYS A 81 -27.19 8.66 11.25
C LYS A 81 -25.89 8.14 11.86
N VAL A 82 -24.74 8.62 11.38
CA VAL A 82 -23.43 8.26 11.94
C VAL A 82 -23.26 8.86 13.34
N ALA A 83 -23.61 10.13 13.53
CA ALA A 83 -23.63 10.78 14.84
C ALA A 83 -24.48 9.97 15.84
N LYS A 84 -25.71 9.61 15.43
CA LYS A 84 -26.61 8.82 16.26
C LYS A 84 -26.07 7.42 16.59
N ALA A 85 -25.35 6.78 15.66
CA ALA A 85 -24.69 5.51 15.93
C ALA A 85 -23.58 5.67 16.98
N LEU A 86 -22.78 6.73 16.89
CA LEU A 86 -21.74 7.03 17.87
C LEU A 86 -22.33 7.34 19.24
N ASP A 87 -23.42 8.12 19.31
CA ASP A 87 -24.16 8.39 20.55
C ASP A 87 -24.69 7.10 21.19
N PHE A 88 -25.25 6.20 20.37
CA PHE A 88 -25.69 4.88 20.81
C PHE A 88 -24.55 4.05 21.41
N LEU A 89 -23.39 4.02 20.74
CA LEU A 89 -22.21 3.28 21.20
C LEU A 89 -21.62 3.87 22.49
N GLU A 90 -21.53 5.20 22.58
CA GLU A 90 -20.99 5.90 23.74
C GLU A 90 -21.89 5.74 24.97
N GLY A 91 -23.21 5.86 24.79
CA GLY A 91 -24.20 5.70 25.84
C GLY A 91 -24.45 4.25 26.26
N SER A 92 -23.94 3.27 25.51
CA SER A 92 -24.10 1.85 25.82
C SER A 92 -23.17 1.39 26.96
N PRO A 93 -23.60 0.43 27.79
CA PRO A 93 -22.73 -0.23 28.76
C PRO A 93 -21.49 -0.86 28.09
N LEU A 94 -20.41 -1.01 28.85
CA LEU A 94 -19.22 -1.73 28.38
C LEU A 94 -19.62 -3.12 27.83
N PRO A 95 -19.29 -3.45 26.58
CA PRO A 95 -19.85 -4.63 25.92
C PRO A 95 -19.35 -5.96 26.50
N ARG A 96 -18.18 -5.95 27.17
CA ARG A 96 -17.54 -7.13 27.79
C ARG A 96 -17.39 -8.32 26.83
N ALA A 97 -17.26 -8.04 25.54
CA ALA A 97 -17.00 -8.99 24.48
C ALA A 97 -15.88 -8.45 23.58
N THR A 98 -14.89 -9.27 23.26
CA THR A 98 -13.65 -8.81 22.63
C THR A 98 -13.90 -8.19 21.25
N TYR A 99 -14.73 -8.80 20.41
CA TYR A 99 -15.09 -8.21 19.11
C TYR A 99 -15.77 -6.86 19.28
N ALA A 100 -16.84 -6.78 20.08
CA ALA A 100 -17.59 -5.55 20.26
C ALA A 100 -16.73 -4.43 20.85
N ALA A 101 -15.93 -4.73 21.89
CA ALA A 101 -15.01 -3.74 22.47
C ALA A 101 -13.97 -3.26 21.45
N SER A 102 -13.40 -4.19 20.68
CA SER A 102 -12.40 -3.87 19.66
C SER A 102 -12.96 -3.00 18.53
N LEU A 103 -14.15 -3.35 18.05
CA LEU A 103 -14.85 -2.59 17.00
C LEU A 103 -15.24 -1.20 17.49
N GLN A 104 -15.70 -1.06 18.74
CA GLN A 104 -15.98 0.25 19.33
C GLN A 104 -14.72 1.13 19.37
N VAL A 105 -13.59 0.59 19.85
CA VAL A 105 -12.31 1.32 19.85
C VAL A 105 -11.96 1.82 18.45
N MET A 106 -11.98 0.93 17.45
CA MET A 106 -11.67 1.32 16.08
C MET A 106 -12.65 2.36 15.52
N ALA A 107 -13.95 2.24 15.82
CA ALA A 107 -14.96 3.21 15.38
C ALA A 107 -14.73 4.60 16.02
N PHE A 108 -14.47 4.66 17.32
CA PHE A 108 -14.21 5.92 18.03
C PHE A 108 -12.90 6.57 17.58
N CYS A 109 -11.83 5.78 17.40
CA CYS A 109 -10.56 6.27 16.84
C CYS A 109 -10.74 6.86 15.45
N GLN A 110 -11.58 6.25 14.62
CA GLN A 110 -11.87 6.75 13.26
C GLN A 110 -12.77 7.98 13.27
N ALA A 111 -13.70 8.09 14.22
CA ALA A 111 -14.68 9.17 14.28
C ALA A 111 -14.08 10.48 14.80
N ASP A 112 -13.60 10.46 16.05
CA ASP A 112 -12.98 11.60 16.72
C ASP A 112 -12.14 11.10 17.91
N PRO A 113 -10.84 10.80 17.70
CA PRO A 113 -9.99 10.23 18.74
C PRO A 113 -9.72 11.21 19.89
N VAL A 114 -9.97 12.51 19.70
CA VAL A 114 -9.79 13.52 20.74
C VAL A 114 -11.01 13.53 21.66
N HIS A 115 -12.21 13.60 21.07
CA HIS A 115 -13.46 13.60 21.83
C HIS A 115 -13.67 12.28 22.58
N TYR A 116 -13.52 11.15 21.90
CA TYR A 116 -13.79 9.82 22.47
C TYR A 116 -12.63 9.23 23.28
N LYS A 117 -11.55 9.99 23.52
CA LYS A 117 -10.36 9.49 24.24
C LYS A 117 -10.67 8.78 25.56
N PRO A 118 -11.58 9.27 26.43
CA PRO A 118 -11.94 8.56 27.67
C PRO A 118 -12.53 7.17 27.41
N LYS A 119 -13.42 7.06 26.41
CA LYS A 119 -14.08 5.79 26.05
C LYS A 119 -13.11 4.81 25.41
N ILE A 120 -12.25 5.31 24.51
CA ILE A 120 -11.17 4.52 23.88
C ILE A 120 -10.26 3.95 24.98
N ASN A 121 -9.87 4.78 25.96
CA ASN A 121 -9.03 4.35 27.07
C ASN A 121 -9.72 3.32 27.98
N GLU A 122 -11.01 3.49 28.31
CA GLU A 122 -11.79 2.50 29.08
C GLU A 122 -11.79 1.13 28.40
N LEU A 123 -12.10 1.09 27.10
CA LEU A 123 -12.16 -0.14 26.32
C LEU A 123 -10.78 -0.80 26.15
N ALA A 124 -9.73 0.01 25.91
CA ALA A 124 -8.36 -0.49 25.81
C ALA A 124 -7.88 -1.13 27.12
N LEU A 125 -8.14 -0.48 28.27
CA LEU A 125 -7.81 -1.03 29.58
C LEU A 125 -8.54 -2.35 29.84
N TRP A 126 -9.81 -2.45 29.42
CA TRP A 126 -10.55 -3.71 29.51
C TRP A 126 -9.91 -4.80 28.64
N LEU A 127 -9.57 -4.50 27.39
CA LEU A 127 -8.89 -5.45 26.49
C LEU A 127 -7.57 -5.95 27.11
N GLU A 128 -6.73 -5.05 27.63
CA GLU A 128 -5.47 -5.43 28.28
C GLU A 128 -5.66 -6.33 29.51
N ALA A 129 -6.69 -6.02 30.32
CA ALA A 129 -7.02 -6.78 31.51
C ALA A 129 -7.55 -8.19 31.19
N THR A 130 -8.21 -8.35 30.05
CA THR A 130 -8.76 -9.65 29.61
C THR A 130 -7.82 -10.50 28.76
N GLN A 131 -6.62 -10.01 28.42
CA GLN A 131 -5.64 -10.83 27.73
C GLN A 131 -5.24 -12.04 28.59
N ILE A 132 -5.21 -13.22 27.99
CA ILE A 132 -4.87 -14.46 28.68
C ILE A 132 -3.41 -14.43 29.13
N LYS A 133 -3.16 -14.63 30.42
CA LYS A 133 -1.82 -14.52 31.02
C LYS A 133 -1.09 -15.85 31.19
N ASP A 134 -1.81 -16.97 31.14
CA ASP A 134 -1.29 -18.30 31.44
C ASP A 134 -1.89 -19.38 30.51
N GLY A 135 -1.25 -20.55 30.49
CA GLY A 135 -1.69 -21.70 29.69
C GLY A 135 -1.29 -21.65 28.21
N LYS A 136 -1.84 -22.57 27.41
CA LYS A 136 -1.47 -22.77 26.00
C LYS A 136 -1.75 -21.53 25.12
N ASN A 137 -2.82 -20.80 25.42
CA ASN A 137 -3.24 -19.63 24.65
C ASN A 137 -2.80 -18.30 25.30
N LYS A 138 -1.76 -18.35 26.15
CA LYS A 138 -1.13 -17.16 26.75
C LYS A 138 -0.80 -16.13 25.66
N GLY A 139 -1.22 -14.89 25.91
CA GLY A 139 -1.06 -13.76 25.01
C GLY A 139 -2.19 -13.56 24.01
N GLY A 140 -3.10 -14.52 23.86
CA GLY A 140 -4.31 -14.38 23.07
C GLY A 140 -5.49 -13.79 23.85
N TRP A 141 -6.62 -13.63 23.15
CA TRP A 141 -7.90 -13.19 23.70
C TRP A 141 -9.01 -14.20 23.42
N HIS A 142 -9.99 -14.25 24.32
CA HIS A 142 -11.22 -15.03 24.21
C HIS A 142 -12.42 -14.14 23.91
N TYR A 143 -13.59 -14.73 23.66
CA TYR A 143 -14.83 -14.02 23.31
C TYR A 143 -15.33 -13.01 24.35
N GLY A 144 -15.05 -13.21 25.64
CA GLY A 144 -15.61 -12.39 26.74
C GLY A 144 -14.61 -12.10 27.85
N THR A 145 -14.85 -12.66 29.04
CA THR A 145 -13.96 -12.52 30.21
C THR A 145 -13.35 -13.83 30.70
N ARG A 146 -13.76 -14.97 30.11
CA ARG A 146 -13.26 -16.32 30.40
C ARG A 146 -13.36 -17.18 29.13
N GLY A 147 -12.51 -18.21 29.04
CA GLY A 147 -12.52 -19.21 27.96
C GLY A 147 -11.15 -19.42 27.32
N ASP A 148 -11.09 -20.34 26.36
CA ASP A 148 -9.89 -20.56 25.55
C ASP A 148 -9.71 -19.40 24.56
N GLY A 149 -8.49 -18.87 24.48
CA GLY A 149 -8.18 -17.83 23.50
C GLY A 149 -8.18 -18.36 22.07
N ASP A 150 -8.49 -17.49 21.11
CA ASP A 150 -8.46 -17.84 19.70
C ASP A 150 -7.84 -16.74 18.83
N ASN A 151 -7.49 -17.12 17.59
CA ASN A 151 -6.77 -16.28 16.65
C ASN A 151 -7.58 -15.03 16.21
N SER A 152 -8.89 -15.16 15.99
CA SER A 152 -9.72 -14.04 15.55
C SER A 152 -9.95 -12.99 16.63
N ASN A 153 -10.30 -13.39 17.85
CA ASN A 153 -10.42 -12.45 18.97
C ASN A 153 -9.08 -11.76 19.25
N THR A 154 -7.97 -12.51 19.16
CA THR A 154 -6.62 -11.94 19.30
C THR A 154 -6.34 -10.88 18.23
N GLN A 155 -6.70 -11.14 16.97
CA GLN A 155 -6.54 -10.15 15.89
C GLN A 155 -7.31 -8.86 16.19
N PHE A 156 -8.59 -8.96 16.54
CA PHE A 156 -9.42 -7.77 16.78
C PHE A 156 -8.93 -6.97 17.98
N ALA A 157 -8.56 -7.64 19.08
CA ALA A 157 -7.97 -6.97 20.24
C ALA A 157 -6.70 -6.21 19.87
N MET A 158 -5.81 -6.82 19.09
CA MET A 158 -4.57 -6.16 18.66
C MET A 158 -4.81 -4.99 17.71
N LEU A 159 -5.75 -5.11 16.76
CA LEU A 159 -6.13 -4.00 15.88
C LEU A 159 -6.68 -2.83 16.70
N ALA A 160 -7.54 -3.10 17.67
CA ALA A 160 -8.11 -2.07 18.55
C ALA A 160 -7.04 -1.38 19.41
N LEU A 161 -6.19 -2.16 20.07
CA LEU A 161 -5.09 -1.60 20.88
C LEU A 161 -4.12 -0.78 20.02
N HIS A 162 -3.88 -1.19 18.77
CA HIS A 162 -3.05 -0.45 17.83
C HIS A 162 -3.67 0.91 17.48
N GLU A 163 -4.97 0.96 17.17
CA GLU A 163 -5.66 2.22 16.92
C GLU A 163 -5.79 3.08 18.19
N ALA A 164 -5.90 2.46 19.37
CA ALA A 164 -5.90 3.20 20.64
C ALA A 164 -4.57 3.91 20.89
N GLU A 165 -3.43 3.25 20.63
CA GLU A 165 -2.12 3.92 20.73
C GLU A 165 -1.94 5.04 19.71
N ARG A 166 -2.44 4.86 18.48
CA ARG A 166 -2.51 5.93 17.48
C ARG A 166 -3.34 7.13 17.93
N ALA A 167 -4.37 6.91 18.75
CA ALA A 167 -5.16 7.95 19.42
C ALA A 167 -4.48 8.51 20.71
N GLY A 168 -3.27 8.05 21.04
CA GLY A 168 -2.50 8.50 22.20
C GLY A 168 -2.96 7.91 23.53
N VAL A 169 -3.59 6.74 23.53
CA VAL A 169 -3.76 5.88 24.71
C VAL A 169 -2.48 5.07 24.91
N LYS A 170 -2.04 4.83 26.15
CA LYS A 170 -0.84 4.01 26.41
C LYS A 170 -1.25 2.56 26.63
N VAL A 171 -0.69 1.65 25.85
CA VAL A 171 -0.85 0.19 26.04
C VAL A 171 0.45 -0.38 26.60
N LYS A 172 0.37 -1.37 27.49
CA LYS A 172 1.57 -1.93 28.12
C LYS A 172 2.39 -2.72 27.10
N GLU A 173 3.70 -2.49 27.06
CA GLU A 173 4.64 -3.25 26.22
C GLU A 173 4.52 -4.77 26.42
N GLN A 174 4.26 -5.21 27.66
CA GLN A 174 4.04 -6.62 27.97
C GLN A 174 2.85 -7.22 27.22
N THR A 175 1.79 -6.44 26.96
CA THR A 175 0.62 -6.87 26.20
C THR A 175 1.04 -7.25 24.77
N TRP A 176 1.88 -6.43 24.13
CA TRP A 176 2.42 -6.68 22.80
C TRP A 176 3.37 -7.87 22.75
N LYS A 177 4.30 -7.97 23.72
CA LYS A 177 5.22 -9.11 23.84
C LYS A 177 4.49 -10.44 23.98
N LEU A 178 3.46 -10.49 24.83
CA LEU A 178 2.65 -11.71 24.99
C LEU A 178 1.90 -12.06 23.71
N ALA A 179 1.32 -11.07 23.02
CA ALA A 179 0.59 -11.29 21.79
C ALA A 179 1.49 -11.76 20.64
N GLU A 180 2.71 -11.21 20.51
CA GLU A 180 3.69 -11.70 19.55
C GLU A 180 4.00 -13.19 19.80
N GLN A 181 4.30 -13.55 21.05
CA GLN A 181 4.62 -14.93 21.41
C GLN A 181 3.45 -15.88 21.17
N PHE A 182 2.21 -15.43 21.38
CA PHE A 182 1.02 -16.19 21.01
C PHE A 182 1.05 -16.57 19.53
N TRP A 183 1.27 -15.61 18.63
CA TRP A 183 1.28 -15.89 17.18
C TRP A 183 2.48 -16.74 16.75
N ILE A 184 3.67 -16.50 17.28
CA ILE A 184 4.86 -17.31 16.98
C ILE A 184 4.67 -18.77 17.42
N ASN A 185 4.10 -19.00 18.61
CA ASN A 185 3.87 -20.35 19.12
C ASN A 185 2.77 -21.11 18.38
N ASN A 186 1.83 -20.40 17.76
CA ASN A 186 0.72 -20.99 17.02
C ASN A 186 0.98 -21.12 15.50
N GLN A 187 2.16 -20.74 15.00
CA GLN A 187 2.50 -20.95 13.59
C GLN A 187 2.74 -22.45 13.32
N TYR A 188 2.12 -22.99 12.27
CA TYR A 188 2.34 -24.38 11.89
C TYR A 188 3.76 -24.61 11.38
N ARG A 189 4.40 -25.67 11.92
CA ARG A 189 5.80 -26.04 11.65
C ARG A 189 5.96 -27.22 10.70
N GLN A 190 4.88 -27.91 10.35
CA GLN A 190 4.91 -29.14 9.55
C GLN A 190 4.00 -28.99 8.32
N LYS A 191 2.97 -29.83 8.16
CA LYS A 191 1.96 -29.64 7.11
C LYS A 191 1.38 -28.21 7.21
N GLU A 192 1.26 -27.52 6.08
CA GLU A 192 0.90 -26.09 6.00
C GLU A 192 1.90 -25.14 6.68
N GLN A 193 3.20 -25.47 6.60
CA GLN A 193 4.29 -24.69 7.20
C GLN A 193 4.15 -23.19 6.90
N GLY A 194 4.23 -22.39 7.95
CA GLY A 194 4.18 -20.94 7.84
C GLY A 194 2.80 -20.32 7.99
N SER A 195 1.73 -21.12 7.94
CA SER A 195 0.35 -20.65 8.08
C SER A 195 -0.19 -20.74 9.52
N TRP A 196 -1.40 -20.20 9.71
CA TRP A 196 -2.16 -20.29 10.94
C TRP A 196 -3.59 -20.80 10.67
N GLY A 197 -4.18 -21.48 11.63
CA GLY A 197 -5.55 -22.01 11.56
C GLY A 197 -6.16 -22.26 12.94
N TYR A 198 -7.31 -22.93 13.01
CA TYR A 198 -8.00 -23.23 14.27
C TYR A 198 -7.89 -24.69 14.70
N PHE A 199 -8.06 -25.62 13.76
CA PHE A 199 -8.12 -27.06 14.02
C PHE A 199 -7.14 -27.79 13.10
N GLY A 200 -6.52 -28.86 13.61
CA GLY A 200 -5.66 -29.84 12.92
C GLY A 200 -5.00 -29.39 11.62
N ASN A 201 -3.72 -29.00 11.67
CA ASN A 201 -2.76 -28.88 10.55
C ASN A 201 -3.30 -28.31 9.20
N SER A 202 -4.37 -27.50 9.22
CA SER A 202 -4.98 -26.90 8.03
C SER A 202 -4.88 -25.40 8.17
N GLY A 203 -4.12 -24.76 7.28
CA GLY A 203 -3.92 -23.32 7.26
C GLY A 203 -5.15 -22.61 6.71
N PHE A 204 -5.48 -21.45 7.30
CA PHE A 204 -6.61 -20.61 6.91
C PHE A 204 -6.07 -19.29 6.37
N GLY A 205 -6.61 -18.78 5.26
CA GLY A 205 -6.21 -17.49 4.71
C GLY A 205 -6.51 -16.34 5.68
N SER A 206 -7.72 -16.30 6.22
CA SER A 206 -8.13 -15.34 7.27
C SER A 206 -7.18 -15.31 8.47
N MET A 207 -6.83 -16.49 9.02
CA MET A 207 -5.97 -16.58 10.21
C MET A 207 -4.51 -16.30 9.90
N THR A 208 -4.04 -16.67 8.72
CA THR A 208 -2.69 -16.32 8.28
C THR A 208 -2.58 -14.81 8.06
N CYS A 209 -3.60 -14.16 7.50
CA CYS A 209 -3.65 -12.71 7.40
C CYS A 209 -3.69 -12.04 8.78
N ALA A 210 -4.50 -12.59 9.69
CA ALA A 210 -4.59 -12.12 11.07
C ALA A 210 -3.23 -12.17 11.78
N ALA A 211 -2.51 -13.29 11.66
CA ALA A 211 -1.21 -13.48 12.26
C ALA A 211 -0.16 -12.51 11.70
N ILE A 212 -0.07 -12.39 10.37
CA ILE A 212 0.90 -11.49 9.72
C ILE A 212 0.68 -10.04 10.17
N ALA A 213 -0.55 -9.54 10.07
CA ALA A 213 -0.86 -8.17 10.50
C ALA A 213 -0.56 -7.97 11.99
N SER A 214 -0.91 -8.95 12.83
CA SER A 214 -0.68 -8.89 14.27
C SER A 214 0.79 -8.90 14.65
N LEU A 215 1.61 -9.74 14.00
CA LEU A 215 3.05 -9.79 14.23
C LEU A 215 3.72 -8.47 13.84
N ILE A 216 3.33 -7.86 12.71
CA ILE A 216 3.81 -6.53 12.32
C ILE A 216 3.45 -5.49 13.38
N ILE A 217 2.19 -5.46 13.83
CA ILE A 217 1.72 -4.53 14.87
C ILE A 217 2.53 -4.71 16.16
N ALA A 218 2.67 -5.95 16.65
CA ALA A 218 3.37 -6.20 17.90
C ALA A 218 4.83 -5.76 17.81
N ARG A 219 5.51 -6.08 16.70
CA ARG A 219 6.92 -5.73 16.43
C ARG A 219 7.15 -4.23 16.35
N ASP A 220 6.26 -3.51 15.69
CA ASP A 220 6.27 -2.04 15.63
C ASP A 220 6.19 -1.41 17.04
N HIS A 221 5.51 -2.07 17.99
CA HIS A 221 5.32 -1.57 19.36
C HIS A 221 6.39 -2.01 20.36
N ILE A 222 7.03 -3.18 20.16
CA ILE A 222 8.12 -3.66 21.02
C ILE A 222 9.51 -3.14 20.61
N GLY A 223 9.63 -2.51 19.43
CA GLY A 223 10.87 -1.87 18.98
C GLY A 223 11.90 -2.80 18.34
N THR A 224 11.47 -3.90 17.71
CA THR A 224 12.34 -4.87 17.02
C THR A 224 12.60 -4.50 15.55
N GLY A 225 12.89 -3.22 15.28
CA GLY A 225 13.17 -2.69 13.93
C GLY A 225 14.56 -3.08 13.41
N ASP A 226 14.89 -2.66 12.18
CA ASP A 226 16.23 -2.86 11.60
C ASP A 226 17.26 -1.83 12.09
N ALA A 227 16.78 -0.62 12.42
CA ALA A 227 17.52 0.43 13.08
C ALA A 227 17.26 0.47 14.60
N ALA A 228 18.25 0.93 15.36
CA ALA A 228 18.18 1.11 16.81
C ALA A 228 18.90 2.38 17.26
N VAL A 229 18.69 2.76 18.52
CA VAL A 229 19.50 3.79 19.20
C VAL A 229 20.28 3.11 20.32
N LEU A 230 21.61 3.06 20.17
CA LEU A 230 22.54 2.42 21.10
C LEU A 230 23.43 3.49 21.73
N ASP A 231 23.47 3.57 23.05
CA ASP A 231 24.26 4.55 23.80
C ASP A 231 24.07 6.01 23.32
N GLY A 232 22.82 6.36 22.98
CA GLY A 232 22.44 7.68 22.49
C GLY A 232 22.90 8.00 21.06
N ARG A 233 23.31 6.99 20.29
CA ARG A 233 23.70 7.10 18.88
C ARG A 233 22.78 6.25 18.01
N ILE A 234 22.49 6.73 16.81
CA ILE A 234 21.72 5.97 15.82
C ILE A 234 22.60 4.86 15.25
N GLN A 235 22.06 3.65 15.23
CA GLN A 235 22.61 2.46 14.60
C GLN A 235 21.64 2.02 13.51
N CYS A 236 21.99 2.25 12.26
CA CYS A 236 21.13 1.98 11.11
C CYS A 236 21.17 0.52 10.65
N CYS A 237 22.28 -0.19 10.77
CA CYS A 237 22.38 -1.58 10.32
C CYS A 237 22.82 -2.52 11.45
N GLY A 238 22.47 -3.80 11.34
CA GLY A 238 22.92 -4.84 12.28
C GLY A 238 22.12 -4.95 13.58
N ALA A 239 21.03 -4.20 13.73
CA ALA A 239 20.11 -4.32 14.87
C ALA A 239 18.85 -5.16 14.58
N GLY A 240 18.61 -5.52 13.30
CA GLY A 240 17.39 -6.19 12.86
C GLY A 240 17.18 -7.60 13.41
N THR A 241 15.93 -7.92 13.71
CA THR A 241 15.47 -9.29 14.02
C THR A 241 14.93 -10.00 12.77
N ASP A 242 14.93 -11.33 12.80
CA ASP A 242 14.40 -12.15 11.71
C ASP A 242 12.86 -12.05 11.61
N ASP A 243 12.36 -11.81 10.38
CA ASP A 243 10.93 -11.83 10.03
C ASP A 243 10.47 -13.17 9.46
N GLU A 244 11.20 -14.25 9.75
CA GLU A 244 10.95 -15.58 9.19
C GLU A 244 9.48 -16.00 9.29
N ALA A 245 8.82 -15.74 10.43
CA ALA A 245 7.41 -16.10 10.62
C ALA A 245 6.49 -15.35 9.65
N ILE A 246 6.67 -14.03 9.49
CA ILE A 246 5.91 -13.21 8.54
C ILE A 246 6.20 -13.66 7.10
N ALA A 247 7.49 -13.84 6.76
CA ALA A 247 7.92 -14.24 5.43
C ALA A 247 7.36 -15.63 5.03
N LYS A 248 7.36 -16.60 5.96
CA LYS A 248 6.74 -17.92 5.77
C LYS A 248 5.23 -17.80 5.54
N GLY A 249 4.54 -16.93 6.29
CA GLY A 249 3.11 -16.67 6.11
C GLY A 249 2.78 -16.06 4.74
N LEU A 250 3.56 -15.06 4.30
CA LEU A 250 3.40 -14.43 2.99
C LEU A 250 3.64 -15.43 1.85
N ARG A 251 4.68 -16.26 1.95
CA ARG A 251 4.94 -17.34 0.99
C ARG A 251 3.78 -18.33 0.94
N TRP A 252 3.26 -18.74 2.09
CA TRP A 252 2.12 -19.66 2.15
C TRP A 252 0.87 -19.06 1.48
N LEU A 253 0.54 -17.80 1.76
CA LEU A 253 -0.59 -17.09 1.16
C LEU A 253 -0.46 -16.94 -0.35
N GLY A 254 0.76 -16.69 -0.85
CA GLY A 254 1.04 -16.49 -2.26
C GLY A 254 1.13 -17.76 -3.11
N ARG A 255 0.98 -18.95 -2.52
CA ARG A 255 1.03 -20.20 -3.29
C ARG A 255 -0.16 -20.30 -4.25
N LYS A 256 0.09 -20.86 -5.43
CA LYS A 256 -0.89 -21.05 -6.52
C LYS A 256 -2.12 -21.86 -6.12
N ASP A 257 -1.95 -22.83 -5.24
CA ASP A 257 -3.02 -23.69 -4.73
C ASP A 257 -3.78 -23.07 -3.55
N ILE A 258 -3.31 -21.94 -3.01
CA ILE A 258 -3.84 -21.31 -1.80
C ILE A 258 -4.49 -19.97 -2.08
N PHE A 259 -3.84 -19.09 -2.84
CA PHE A 259 -4.33 -17.72 -3.01
C PHE A 259 -5.73 -17.71 -3.64
N SER A 260 -6.63 -16.92 -3.06
CA SER A 260 -7.96 -16.67 -3.61
C SER A 260 -8.44 -15.31 -3.18
N VAL A 261 -9.38 -14.74 -3.94
CA VAL A 261 -10.22 -13.60 -3.52
C VAL A 261 -11.70 -13.96 -3.42
N ALA A 262 -12.07 -15.17 -3.87
CA ALA A 262 -13.46 -15.61 -3.95
C ALA A 262 -13.90 -16.44 -2.73
N GLN A 263 -12.95 -17.08 -2.05
CA GLN A 263 -13.20 -17.87 -0.86
C GLN A 263 -12.04 -17.73 0.12
N ASN A 264 -12.29 -18.02 1.39
CA ASN A 264 -11.25 -18.06 2.42
C ASN A 264 -10.43 -19.36 2.27
N PRO A 265 -9.13 -19.29 1.93
CA PRO A 265 -8.30 -20.49 1.84
C PRO A 265 -8.40 -21.34 3.10
N GLY A 266 -8.59 -22.65 2.95
CA GLY A 266 -8.78 -23.58 4.07
C GLY A 266 -10.15 -23.56 4.76
N SER A 267 -11.13 -22.79 4.25
CA SER A 267 -12.48 -22.68 4.83
C SER A 267 -13.59 -22.59 3.77
N GLY A 268 -14.75 -23.17 4.05
CA GLY A 268 -15.96 -23.04 3.21
C GLY A 268 -16.79 -21.77 3.46
N GLY A 269 -16.33 -20.87 4.34
CA GLY A 269 -16.99 -19.60 4.66
C GLY A 269 -16.02 -18.56 5.23
N TRP A 270 -16.56 -17.41 5.64
CA TRP A 270 -15.78 -16.25 6.14
C TRP A 270 -14.90 -15.60 5.05
N GLY A 271 -15.39 -15.58 3.80
CA GLY A 271 -14.66 -15.01 2.66
C GLY A 271 -14.45 -13.50 2.78
N LEU A 272 -15.46 -12.74 3.22
CA LEU A 272 -15.39 -11.30 3.40
C LEU A 272 -14.52 -10.90 4.59
N TYR A 273 -14.54 -11.70 5.66
CA TYR A 273 -13.61 -11.51 6.78
C TYR A 273 -12.16 -11.82 6.36
N TYR A 274 -11.95 -12.84 5.52
CA TYR A 274 -10.66 -13.08 4.92
C TYR A 274 -10.20 -11.91 4.03
N LEU A 275 -11.06 -11.37 3.16
CA LEU A 275 -10.71 -10.19 2.36
C LEU A 275 -10.32 -9.01 3.25
N TYR A 276 -11.09 -8.74 4.30
CA TYR A 276 -10.74 -7.76 5.33
C TYR A 276 -9.33 -8.02 5.93
N GLY A 277 -8.97 -9.28 6.19
CA GLY A 277 -7.60 -9.65 6.58
C GLY A 277 -6.55 -9.40 5.49
N LEU A 278 -6.84 -9.80 4.25
CA LEU A 278 -5.93 -9.69 3.09
C LEU A 278 -5.56 -8.23 2.81
N GLU A 279 -6.52 -7.33 2.92
CA GLU A 279 -6.30 -5.88 2.78
C GLU A 279 -5.30 -5.33 3.80
N ARG A 280 -5.36 -5.78 5.06
CA ARG A 280 -4.38 -5.40 6.09
C ARG A 280 -3.00 -5.87 5.73
N VAL A 281 -2.86 -7.14 5.35
CA VAL A 281 -1.56 -7.68 4.96
C VAL A 281 -0.99 -6.88 3.81
N GLY A 282 -1.74 -6.74 2.70
CA GLY A 282 -1.28 -6.02 1.51
C GLY A 282 -0.85 -4.58 1.80
N ARG A 283 -1.57 -3.84 2.65
CA ARG A 283 -1.19 -2.47 3.01
C ARG A 283 -0.02 -2.40 3.99
N MET A 284 -0.01 -3.24 5.02
CA MET A 284 0.98 -3.16 6.09
C MET A 284 2.36 -3.65 5.65
N THR A 285 2.41 -4.58 4.70
CA THR A 285 3.64 -5.07 4.09
C THR A 285 4.04 -4.30 2.83
N GLY A 286 3.17 -3.42 2.33
CA GLY A 286 3.34 -2.78 1.02
C GLY A 286 3.25 -3.77 -0.15
N GLN A 287 2.75 -4.99 0.07
CA GLN A 287 2.69 -6.00 -0.97
C GLN A 287 1.56 -5.72 -1.96
N ARG A 288 1.93 -5.31 -3.18
CA ARG A 288 0.97 -5.18 -4.29
C ARG A 288 0.54 -6.55 -4.82
N PHE A 289 1.48 -7.48 -4.97
CA PHE A 289 1.23 -8.80 -5.55
C PHE A 289 1.57 -9.91 -4.57
N PHE A 290 0.68 -10.91 -4.48
CA PHE A 290 0.97 -12.19 -3.84
C PHE A 290 1.30 -13.24 -4.90
N GLY A 291 2.19 -14.17 -4.57
CA GLY A 291 2.69 -15.16 -5.53
C GLY A 291 3.73 -14.59 -6.50
N GLU A 292 4.21 -15.45 -7.40
CA GLU A 292 5.37 -15.19 -8.26
C GLU A 292 5.11 -15.64 -9.70
N GLY A 293 5.87 -15.11 -10.65
CA GLY A 293 5.77 -15.45 -12.08
C GLY A 293 4.36 -15.27 -12.65
N GLU A 294 3.85 -16.29 -13.34
CA GLU A 294 2.48 -16.33 -13.88
C GLU A 294 1.39 -16.43 -12.80
N ASN A 295 1.76 -16.72 -11.55
CA ASN A 295 0.86 -16.82 -10.39
C ASN A 295 0.85 -15.53 -9.54
N ARG A 296 1.20 -14.39 -10.12
CA ARG A 296 1.11 -13.10 -9.41
C ARG A 296 -0.33 -12.63 -9.36
N HIS A 297 -0.78 -12.30 -8.15
CA HIS A 297 -2.12 -11.83 -7.89
C HIS A 297 -2.15 -10.41 -7.34
N ASP A 298 -2.80 -9.49 -8.04
CA ASP A 298 -3.09 -8.15 -7.54
C ASP A 298 -4.32 -8.23 -6.62
N TRP A 299 -4.06 -8.44 -5.33
CA TRP A 299 -5.10 -8.73 -4.34
C TRP A 299 -6.22 -7.69 -4.34
N TYR A 300 -5.89 -6.42 -4.55
CA TYR A 300 -6.87 -5.35 -4.49
C TYR A 300 -7.69 -5.31 -5.77
N ARG A 301 -7.03 -5.35 -6.94
CA ARG A 301 -7.73 -5.33 -8.24
C ARG A 301 -8.61 -6.56 -8.41
N GLU A 302 -8.10 -7.75 -8.08
CA GLU A 302 -8.85 -9.01 -8.13
C GLU A 302 -9.99 -9.04 -7.11
N GLY A 303 -9.74 -8.62 -5.87
CA GLY A 303 -10.77 -8.55 -4.83
C GLY A 303 -11.86 -7.53 -5.15
N ALA A 304 -11.51 -6.35 -5.68
CA ALA A 304 -12.48 -5.36 -6.12
C ALA A 304 -13.34 -5.89 -7.27
N LYS A 305 -12.73 -6.56 -8.25
CA LYS A 305 -13.45 -7.21 -9.35
C LYS A 305 -14.43 -8.27 -8.84
N HIS A 306 -13.98 -9.11 -7.92
CA HIS A 306 -14.82 -10.13 -7.30
C HIS A 306 -16.01 -9.49 -6.57
N LEU A 307 -15.77 -8.53 -5.68
CA LEU A 307 -16.81 -7.86 -4.91
C LEU A 307 -17.82 -7.11 -5.79
N LEU A 308 -17.38 -6.46 -6.88
CA LEU A 308 -18.29 -5.82 -7.84
C LEU A 308 -19.17 -6.83 -8.59
N GLY A 309 -18.65 -8.04 -8.82
CA GLY A 309 -19.37 -9.15 -9.45
C GLY A 309 -20.46 -9.74 -8.55
N VAL A 310 -20.22 -9.82 -7.23
CA VAL A 310 -21.17 -10.36 -6.24
C VAL A 310 -22.00 -9.28 -5.53
N HIS A 311 -21.82 -8.01 -5.90
CA HIS A 311 -22.58 -6.89 -5.33
C HIS A 311 -24.03 -6.90 -5.81
N ASP A 312 -24.99 -6.87 -4.87
CA ASP A 312 -26.41 -6.89 -5.20
C ASP A 312 -26.82 -5.63 -5.98
N LYS A 313 -27.35 -5.82 -7.20
CA LYS A 313 -27.62 -4.70 -8.12
C LYS A 313 -28.88 -3.91 -7.79
N PHE A 314 -29.74 -4.42 -6.91
CA PHE A 314 -30.98 -3.74 -6.53
C PHE A 314 -30.86 -3.01 -5.19
N SER A 315 -30.57 -3.74 -4.12
CA SER A 315 -30.49 -3.27 -2.74
C SER A 315 -29.11 -2.72 -2.37
N GLY A 316 -28.04 -3.12 -3.06
CA GLY A 316 -26.70 -2.59 -2.85
C GLY A 316 -25.91 -3.18 -1.69
N TYR A 317 -26.29 -4.35 -1.17
CA TYR A 317 -25.54 -5.06 -0.12
C TYR A 317 -24.58 -6.13 -0.69
N TRP A 318 -23.72 -6.65 0.18
CA TRP A 318 -23.01 -7.90 -0.03
C TRP A 318 -23.53 -9.00 0.89
N LYS A 319 -23.44 -10.24 0.43
CA LYS A 319 -23.78 -11.44 1.20
C LYS A 319 -22.81 -12.55 0.82
N GLY A 320 -22.24 -13.22 1.81
CA GLY A 320 -21.37 -14.38 1.59
C GLY A 320 -22.14 -15.69 1.77
N THR A 321 -21.38 -16.76 2.02
CA THR A 321 -21.93 -18.10 2.22
C THR A 321 -21.35 -18.71 3.50
N GLY A 322 -22.18 -19.42 4.25
CA GLY A 322 -21.79 -20.10 5.48
C GLY A 322 -22.06 -19.31 6.76
N PRO A 323 -21.61 -19.84 7.92
CA PRO A 323 -21.85 -19.21 9.22
C PRO A 323 -21.30 -17.78 9.28
N GLY A 324 -22.06 -16.85 9.86
CA GLY A 324 -21.69 -15.44 10.03
C GLY A 324 -21.73 -14.56 8.76
N GLU A 325 -21.73 -15.14 7.56
CA GLU A 325 -21.82 -14.39 6.30
C GLU A 325 -23.22 -14.40 5.64
N ASN A 326 -24.23 -14.80 6.41
CA ASN A 326 -25.63 -14.65 6.00
C ASN A 326 -26.25 -13.31 6.41
N ASP A 327 -25.58 -12.57 7.31
CA ASP A 327 -25.99 -11.23 7.73
C ASP A 327 -25.45 -10.17 6.79
N THR A 328 -26.36 -9.45 6.15
CA THR A 328 -26.04 -8.48 5.09
C THR A 328 -25.42 -7.20 5.64
N VAL A 329 -25.64 -6.84 6.91
CA VAL A 329 -25.01 -5.68 7.56
C VAL A 329 -23.54 -5.99 7.83
N VAL A 330 -23.25 -7.15 8.40
CA VAL A 330 -21.87 -7.61 8.65
C VAL A 330 -21.10 -7.78 7.33
N CYS A 331 -21.70 -8.48 6.36
CA CYS A 331 -21.08 -8.70 5.05
C CYS A 331 -20.77 -7.38 4.33
N THR A 332 -21.76 -6.47 4.28
CA THR A 332 -21.58 -5.16 3.64
C THR A 332 -20.49 -4.36 4.33
N SER A 333 -20.44 -4.38 5.67
CA SER A 333 -19.41 -3.67 6.42
C SER A 333 -17.99 -4.17 6.10
N LEU A 334 -17.79 -5.49 6.05
CA LEU A 334 -16.49 -6.09 5.70
C LEU A 334 -16.09 -5.80 4.24
N ALA A 335 -17.03 -5.88 3.30
CA ALA A 335 -16.80 -5.54 1.89
C ALA A 335 -16.41 -4.06 1.73
N LEU A 336 -17.10 -3.15 2.43
CA LEU A 336 -16.77 -1.72 2.45
C LEU A 336 -15.37 -1.47 3.04
N LEU A 337 -15.02 -2.13 4.13
CA LEU A 337 -13.69 -1.99 4.74
C LEU A 337 -12.57 -2.42 3.77
N PHE A 338 -12.77 -3.51 3.04
CA PHE A 338 -11.84 -3.94 1.99
C PHE A 338 -11.72 -2.91 0.86
N LEU A 339 -12.84 -2.51 0.25
CA LEU A 339 -12.85 -1.62 -0.90
C LEU A 339 -12.31 -0.23 -0.55
N SER A 340 -12.73 0.33 0.58
CA SER A 340 -12.40 1.70 0.99
C SER A 340 -10.97 1.84 1.49
N LYS A 341 -10.45 0.87 2.28
CA LYS A 341 -9.06 0.93 2.74
C LYS A 341 -8.07 0.43 1.68
N GLY A 342 -8.49 -0.50 0.82
CA GLY A 342 -7.67 -1.00 -0.27
C GLY A 342 -7.39 0.06 -1.35
N ARG A 343 -8.32 1.02 -1.57
CA ARG A 343 -8.21 2.09 -2.58
C ARG A 343 -7.38 3.33 -2.20
N ARG A 344 -6.79 3.38 -1.00
CA ARG A 344 -6.01 4.56 -0.59
C ARG A 344 -4.88 4.81 -1.61
N PRO A 345 -4.64 6.08 -2.02
CA PRO A 345 -3.61 6.37 -3.01
C PRO A 345 -2.23 5.93 -2.57
N VAL A 346 -1.45 5.45 -3.53
CA VAL A 346 -0.04 5.11 -3.34
C VAL A 346 0.78 6.39 -3.51
N VAL A 347 1.45 6.84 -2.44
CA VAL A 347 2.30 8.04 -2.48
C VAL A 347 3.73 7.74 -2.92
N ILE A 348 4.22 6.54 -2.61
CA ILE A 348 5.59 6.12 -2.86
C ILE A 348 5.62 4.60 -3.04
N SER A 349 6.41 4.11 -4.00
CA SER A 349 6.73 2.69 -4.12
C SER A 349 8.19 2.44 -3.83
N LYS A 350 8.51 1.43 -3.01
CA LYS A 350 9.87 0.94 -2.82
C LYS A 350 10.25 0.01 -3.97
N LEU A 351 11.41 0.20 -4.56
CA LEU A 351 11.87 -0.58 -5.70
C LEU A 351 12.69 -1.78 -5.23
N GLN A 352 12.20 -2.99 -5.49
CA GLN A 352 12.96 -4.22 -5.34
C GLN A 352 13.68 -4.52 -6.66
N TYR A 353 15.00 -4.46 -6.64
CA TYR A 353 15.86 -4.72 -7.80
C TYR A 353 16.74 -5.96 -7.64
N GLN A 354 16.62 -6.67 -6.52
CA GLN A 354 17.31 -7.92 -6.22
C GLN A 354 16.36 -8.90 -5.52
N ASP A 355 16.48 -10.20 -5.80
CA ASP A 355 15.63 -11.24 -5.19
C ASP A 355 16.26 -11.93 -3.98
N VAL A 356 17.58 -12.16 -4.02
CA VAL A 356 18.28 -12.95 -2.99
C VAL A 356 18.62 -12.10 -1.77
N SER A 357 19.08 -10.87 -2.02
CA SER A 357 19.51 -9.95 -0.98
C SER A 357 18.36 -9.05 -0.55
N ARG A 358 18.32 -8.77 0.76
CA ARG A 358 17.47 -7.71 1.34
C ARG A 358 18.14 -6.34 1.36
N ASP A 359 19.25 -6.16 0.64
CA ASP A 359 19.95 -4.88 0.56
C ASP A 359 19.05 -3.73 0.10
N TRP A 360 18.08 -4.01 -0.78
CA TRP A 360 17.10 -3.03 -1.23
C TRP A 360 16.10 -2.60 -0.13
N ASP A 361 16.00 -3.36 0.97
CA ASP A 361 15.04 -3.23 2.07
C ASP A 361 15.68 -3.32 3.46
N LEU A 362 16.79 -2.60 3.67
CA LEU A 362 17.51 -2.57 4.95
C LEU A 362 16.70 -1.99 6.11
N HIS A 363 15.77 -1.07 5.85
CA HIS A 363 14.87 -0.46 6.86
C HIS A 363 13.42 -0.70 6.47
N ARG A 364 12.88 -1.86 6.87
CA ARG A 364 11.61 -2.39 6.33
C ARG A 364 10.38 -1.57 6.72
N ARG A 365 10.42 -0.86 7.85
CA ARG A 365 9.28 -0.04 8.31
C ARG A 365 9.40 1.43 7.93
N ALA A 366 10.52 1.84 7.34
CA ALA A 366 10.81 3.24 7.02
C ALA A 366 9.72 3.91 6.17
N ILE A 367 9.32 3.27 5.07
CA ILE A 367 8.35 3.84 4.13
C ILE A 367 6.94 3.85 4.72
N GLN A 368 6.56 2.84 5.51
CA GLN A 368 5.30 2.84 6.25
C GLN A 368 5.23 3.99 7.26
N ASN A 369 6.32 4.23 8.00
CA ASN A 369 6.39 5.32 8.98
C ASN A 369 6.37 6.69 8.30
N LEU A 370 7.12 6.88 7.22
CA LEU A 370 7.08 8.11 6.42
C LEU A 370 5.68 8.34 5.83
N THR A 371 5.05 7.30 5.27
CA THR A 371 3.68 7.37 4.73
C THR A 371 2.69 7.80 5.82
N SER A 372 2.82 7.23 7.02
CA SER A 372 1.99 7.58 8.18
C SER A 372 2.16 9.04 8.61
N ARG A 373 3.41 9.57 8.55
CA ARG A 373 3.70 10.99 8.82
C ARG A 373 3.05 11.94 7.81
N LEU A 374 2.89 11.50 6.56
CA LEU A 374 2.29 12.28 5.48
C LEU A 374 0.75 12.36 5.55
N GLU A 375 0.06 11.43 6.24
CA GLU A 375 -1.41 11.40 6.28
C GLU A 375 -2.01 12.68 6.89
N LYS A 376 -1.40 13.20 7.96
CA LYS A 376 -1.83 14.43 8.63
C LYS A 376 -1.74 15.67 7.73
N PRO A 377 -0.58 16.02 7.12
CA PRO A 377 -0.50 17.16 6.22
C PRO A 377 -1.33 17.00 4.94
N PHE A 378 -1.47 15.77 4.41
CA PHE A 378 -2.31 15.51 3.25
C PHE A 378 -3.81 15.45 3.58
N LYS A 379 -4.18 15.44 4.86
CA LYS A 379 -5.57 15.34 5.37
C LYS A 379 -6.33 14.16 4.77
N ARG A 380 -5.63 13.05 4.53
CA ARG A 380 -6.18 11.82 4.00
C ARG A 380 -5.29 10.66 4.37
N GLU A 381 -5.89 9.49 4.46
CA GLU A 381 -5.14 8.26 4.63
C GLU A 381 -4.43 7.87 3.32
N LEU A 382 -3.22 7.33 3.43
CA LEU A 382 -2.33 7.04 2.31
C LEU A 382 -1.91 5.57 2.30
N SER A 383 -1.23 5.17 1.24
CA SER A 383 -0.59 3.87 1.10
C SER A 383 0.78 4.03 0.46
N TRP A 384 1.60 3.00 0.64
CA TRP A 384 2.81 2.75 -0.12
C TRP A 384 2.74 1.31 -0.65
N GLN A 385 3.68 0.95 -1.51
CA GLN A 385 3.83 -0.43 -1.97
C GLN A 385 5.26 -0.77 -2.37
N THR A 386 5.52 -2.02 -2.71
CA THR A 386 6.74 -2.49 -3.34
C THR A 386 6.49 -2.79 -4.81
N ILE A 387 7.41 -2.39 -5.67
CA ILE A 387 7.46 -2.76 -7.08
C ILE A 387 8.74 -3.56 -7.31
N ASP A 388 8.56 -4.78 -7.81
CA ASP A 388 9.64 -5.71 -8.10
C ASP A 388 10.00 -5.67 -9.58
N ILE A 389 11.24 -5.27 -9.87
CA ILE A 389 11.87 -5.29 -11.19
C ILE A 389 13.00 -6.32 -11.27
N ALA A 390 13.26 -7.08 -10.19
CA ALA A 390 14.37 -8.00 -10.10
C ALA A 390 14.21 -9.16 -11.10
N ARG A 391 15.29 -9.49 -11.81
CA ARG A 391 15.34 -10.65 -12.70
C ARG A 391 15.51 -11.90 -11.85
N GLN A 392 14.67 -12.90 -12.10
CA GLN A 392 14.92 -14.27 -11.64
C GLN A 392 15.35 -15.12 -12.84
N GLU A 393 16.51 -15.76 -12.70
CA GLU A 393 16.81 -16.97 -13.45
C GLU A 393 16.00 -18.10 -12.81
N ASP A 394 15.12 -18.77 -13.57
CA ASP A 394 14.50 -19.99 -13.06
C ASP A 394 15.56 -21.12 -12.96
N VAL A 395 15.24 -22.18 -12.22
CA VAL A 395 16.12 -23.38 -12.06
C VAL A 395 16.39 -24.11 -13.40
N ALA A 396 15.74 -23.69 -14.49
CA ALA A 396 15.85 -24.25 -15.83
C ALA A 396 16.42 -23.26 -16.87
N GLY A 397 16.98 -22.11 -16.45
CA GLY A 397 17.54 -21.08 -17.33
C GLY A 397 16.55 -20.28 -18.19
N ARG A 398 15.24 -20.29 -17.90
CA ARG A 398 14.23 -19.44 -18.54
C ARG A 398 13.95 -18.20 -17.68
N GLU A 399 13.89 -17.04 -18.32
CA GLU A 399 13.39 -15.80 -17.70
C GLU A 399 11.91 -16.00 -17.32
N SER A 400 11.57 -16.01 -16.03
CA SER A 400 10.22 -16.39 -15.57
C SER A 400 9.48 -15.35 -14.72
N LYS A 401 9.76 -14.05 -14.90
CA LYS A 401 8.88 -12.99 -14.36
C LYS A 401 8.23 -12.22 -15.51
N LEU A 402 6.93 -11.94 -15.39
CA LEU A 402 6.29 -10.86 -16.15
C LEU A 402 7.00 -9.56 -15.75
N ASN A 403 7.80 -9.01 -16.66
CA ASN A 403 8.52 -7.78 -16.43
C ASN A 403 7.53 -6.62 -16.20
N PRO A 404 7.69 -5.84 -15.12
CA PRO A 404 6.85 -4.67 -14.88
C PRO A 404 7.02 -3.66 -16.02
N THR A 405 5.93 -2.99 -16.34
CA THR A 405 5.88 -1.97 -17.38
C THR A 405 6.07 -0.57 -16.78
N VAL A 406 6.35 0.43 -17.64
CA VAL A 406 6.35 1.84 -17.21
C VAL A 406 5.01 2.23 -16.57
N ALA A 407 3.90 1.65 -17.01
CA ALA A 407 2.57 1.90 -16.42
C ALA A 407 2.52 1.38 -14.98
N ASP A 408 3.11 0.22 -14.70
CA ASP A 408 3.16 -0.31 -13.33
C ASP A 408 3.94 0.60 -12.40
N LEU A 409 5.04 1.18 -12.86
CA LEU A 409 5.84 2.15 -12.10
C LEU A 409 5.07 3.48 -11.90
N LEU A 410 4.35 3.95 -12.92
CA LEU A 410 3.56 5.18 -12.88
C LEU A 410 2.28 5.11 -12.04
N GLU A 411 1.93 3.94 -11.47
CA GLU A 411 0.90 3.84 -10.44
C GLU A 411 1.31 4.53 -9.14
N SER A 412 2.60 4.80 -8.94
CA SER A 412 3.12 5.65 -7.88
C SER A 412 3.90 6.85 -8.45
N PRO A 413 3.72 8.06 -7.89
CA PRO A 413 4.42 9.24 -8.37
C PRO A 413 5.91 9.23 -8.01
N ILE A 414 6.32 8.43 -7.01
CA ILE A 414 7.70 8.34 -6.52
C ILE A 414 8.14 6.89 -6.45
N LEU A 415 9.32 6.58 -7.01
CA LEU A 415 10.07 5.36 -6.74
C LEU A 415 11.17 5.64 -5.73
N PHE A 416 11.17 4.89 -4.64
CA PHE A 416 12.22 4.91 -3.63
C PHE A 416 13.24 3.80 -3.90
N ILE A 417 14.51 4.17 -4.08
CA ILE A 417 15.61 3.23 -4.31
C ILE A 417 16.62 3.37 -3.17
N SER A 418 16.89 2.29 -2.46
CA SER A 418 17.83 2.25 -1.34
C SER A 418 18.70 1.01 -1.46
N GLY A 419 19.93 1.08 -0.96
CA GLY A 419 20.85 -0.04 -0.90
C GLY A 419 22.20 0.33 -0.32
N SER A 420 22.96 -0.66 0.12
CA SER A 420 24.36 -0.50 0.55
C SER A 420 25.32 -1.17 -0.43
N GLN A 421 24.87 -2.18 -1.18
CA GLN A 421 25.67 -2.96 -2.10
C GLN A 421 25.45 -2.55 -3.57
N SER A 422 26.02 -3.30 -4.51
CA SER A 422 26.01 -2.92 -5.91
C SER A 422 24.61 -2.81 -6.50
N LEU A 423 24.39 -1.72 -7.24
CA LEU A 423 23.17 -1.48 -8.02
C LEU A 423 23.38 -1.99 -9.44
N ASN A 424 23.38 -3.32 -9.60
CA ASN A 424 23.58 -3.96 -10.89
C ASN A 424 22.26 -4.10 -11.64
N LEU A 425 21.96 -3.14 -12.52
CA LEU A 425 20.78 -3.15 -13.38
C LEU A 425 21.16 -3.45 -14.83
N ASP A 426 20.37 -4.30 -15.48
CA ASP A 426 20.48 -4.58 -16.91
C ASP A 426 19.98 -3.41 -17.77
N LYS A 427 20.20 -3.49 -19.08
CA LYS A 427 19.80 -2.43 -20.02
C LYS A 427 18.29 -2.16 -20.00
N GLU A 428 17.45 -3.20 -19.91
CA GLU A 428 16.00 -3.05 -19.94
C GLU A 428 15.48 -2.40 -18.66
N GLN A 429 16.04 -2.75 -17.50
CA GLN A 429 15.74 -2.11 -16.21
C GLN A 429 16.16 -0.64 -16.21
N VAL A 430 17.33 -0.32 -16.77
CA VAL A 430 17.78 1.08 -16.91
C VAL A 430 16.85 1.87 -17.84
N ASP A 431 16.50 1.30 -18.99
CA ASP A 431 15.57 1.93 -19.95
C ASP A 431 14.18 2.13 -19.32
N LEU A 432 13.68 1.14 -18.55
CA LEU A 432 12.42 1.21 -17.79
C LEU A 432 12.39 2.38 -16.79
N LEU A 433 13.46 2.54 -15.99
CA LEU A 433 13.57 3.63 -15.02
C LEU A 433 13.69 4.99 -15.70
N ARG A 434 14.42 5.06 -16.83
CA ARG A 434 14.56 6.30 -17.60
C ARG A 434 13.21 6.72 -18.16
N ASP A 435 12.48 5.78 -18.73
CA ASP A 435 11.16 6.02 -19.31
C ASP A 435 10.13 6.40 -18.24
N TYR A 436 10.21 5.82 -17.04
CA TYR A 436 9.42 6.25 -15.89
C TYR A 436 9.61 7.74 -15.56
N VAL A 437 10.86 8.20 -15.42
CA VAL A 437 11.17 9.62 -15.14
C VAL A 437 10.72 10.51 -16.31
N ASN A 438 10.99 10.08 -17.54
CA ASN A 438 10.60 10.80 -18.77
C ASN A 438 9.07 10.91 -18.96
N GLN A 439 8.29 10.06 -18.29
CA GLN A 439 6.82 10.10 -18.26
C GLN A 439 6.28 10.83 -17.00
N GLY A 440 7.14 11.57 -16.30
CA GLY A 440 6.75 12.38 -15.14
C GLY A 440 6.84 11.66 -13.80
N GLY A 441 7.45 10.48 -13.75
CA GLY A 441 7.86 9.84 -12.51
C GLY A 441 8.95 10.62 -11.76
N PHE A 442 9.18 10.25 -10.50
CA PHE A 442 10.21 10.85 -9.65
C PHE A 442 11.01 9.76 -8.93
N ILE A 443 12.34 9.86 -8.96
CA ILE A 443 13.20 8.93 -8.21
C ILE A 443 13.69 9.63 -6.94
N PHE A 444 13.40 9.03 -5.79
CA PHE A 444 14.00 9.40 -4.53
C PHE A 444 14.91 8.27 -4.08
N ALA A 445 16.20 8.53 -3.91
CA ALA A 445 17.15 7.47 -3.62
C ALA A 445 18.05 7.79 -2.41
N GLU A 446 18.58 6.74 -1.80
CA GLU A 446 19.62 6.86 -0.79
C GLU A 446 20.68 5.77 -0.92
N ALA A 447 21.88 6.04 -0.41
CA ALA A 447 22.85 5.00 -0.07
C ALA A 447 22.81 4.74 1.45
N CYS A 448 22.66 3.47 1.82
CA CYS A 448 22.74 3.01 3.20
C CYS A 448 24.21 2.84 3.62
N GLU A 449 24.91 3.96 3.78
CA GLU A 449 26.28 4.04 4.29
C GLU A 449 26.31 4.87 5.59
N GLY A 450 27.23 4.53 6.50
CA GLY A 450 27.39 5.19 7.80
C GLY A 450 26.48 4.62 8.89
N ASP A 451 26.65 5.12 10.12
CA ASP A 451 25.84 4.73 11.29
C ASP A 451 25.70 3.21 11.48
N GLY A 452 26.80 2.49 11.28
CA GLY A 452 26.85 1.04 11.43
C GLY A 452 26.49 0.24 10.17
N CYS A 453 26.08 0.88 9.08
CA CYS A 453 26.03 0.26 7.77
C CYS A 453 27.42 0.21 7.15
N GLY A 454 27.76 -0.93 6.53
CA GLY A 454 29.04 -1.13 5.87
C GLY A 454 29.19 -0.23 4.64
N ARG A 455 30.44 0.09 4.28
CA ARG A 455 30.74 0.80 3.04
C ARG A 455 30.64 -0.18 1.87
N GLY A 456 29.75 0.10 0.91
CA GLY A 456 29.63 -0.66 -0.33
C GLY A 456 29.70 0.23 -1.56
N THR A 457 29.24 -0.28 -2.71
CA THR A 457 29.40 0.38 -4.02
C THR A 457 28.13 1.12 -4.48
N PHE A 458 27.06 1.14 -3.69
CA PHE A 458 25.77 1.71 -4.10
C PHE A 458 25.88 3.18 -4.55
N ASP A 459 26.59 4.05 -3.82
CA ASP A 459 26.74 5.48 -4.20
C ASP A 459 27.42 5.62 -5.57
N GLN A 460 28.48 4.85 -5.81
CA GLN A 460 29.19 4.84 -7.07
C GLN A 460 28.29 4.35 -8.22
N ASP A 461 27.58 3.25 -8.00
CA ASP A 461 26.72 2.63 -9.00
C ASP A 461 25.50 3.50 -9.31
N PHE A 462 24.90 4.15 -8.31
CA PHE A 462 23.79 5.09 -8.50
C PHE A 462 24.23 6.32 -9.31
N ARG A 463 25.41 6.88 -9.03
CA ARG A 463 25.96 7.98 -9.82
C ARG A 463 26.23 7.56 -11.27
N ALA A 464 26.77 6.36 -11.48
CA ALA A 464 26.97 5.81 -12.82
C ALA A 464 25.65 5.56 -13.54
N LEU A 465 24.60 5.11 -12.83
CA LEU A 465 23.26 4.95 -13.35
C LEU A 465 22.67 6.29 -13.83
N MET A 466 22.85 7.37 -13.07
CA MET A 466 22.39 8.70 -13.48
C MET A 466 23.02 9.14 -14.81
N VAL A 467 24.33 8.93 -14.98
CA VAL A 467 25.04 9.24 -16.25
C VAL A 467 24.52 8.38 -17.40
N LYS A 468 24.21 7.10 -17.15
CA LYS A 468 23.64 6.20 -18.17
C LYS A 468 22.22 6.60 -18.57
N MET A 469 21.39 7.05 -17.62
CA MET A 469 20.00 7.44 -17.88
C MET A 469 19.87 8.83 -18.51
N PHE A 470 20.70 9.78 -18.07
CA PHE A 470 20.63 11.20 -18.44
C PHE A 470 22.05 11.77 -18.68
N PRO A 471 22.69 11.46 -19.82
CA PRO A 471 24.07 11.85 -20.09
C PRO A 471 24.29 13.38 -20.15
N ASP A 472 23.25 14.13 -20.50
CA ASP A 472 23.28 15.59 -20.62
C ASP A 472 22.96 16.32 -19.29
N SER A 473 22.58 15.57 -18.25
CA SER A 473 22.24 16.10 -16.93
C SER A 473 23.28 15.70 -15.89
N THR A 474 23.62 16.63 -15.00
CA THR A 474 24.57 16.36 -13.91
C THR A 474 23.86 16.24 -12.57
N LEU A 475 24.15 15.16 -11.83
CA LEU A 475 23.76 15.04 -10.43
C LEU A 475 24.55 16.04 -9.59
N ARG A 476 23.89 17.10 -9.11
CA ARG A 476 24.52 18.22 -8.41
C ARG A 476 24.06 18.31 -6.95
N ARG A 477 24.92 18.87 -6.09
CA ARG A 477 24.56 19.21 -4.71
C ARG A 477 23.42 20.23 -4.73
N LEU A 478 22.31 19.95 -4.06
CA LEU A 478 21.17 20.87 -4.02
C LEU A 478 21.45 22.03 -3.05
N PRO A 479 21.23 23.28 -3.45
CA PRO A 479 21.48 24.42 -2.57
C PRO A 479 20.44 24.48 -1.43
N PRO A 480 20.74 25.13 -0.30
CA PRO A 480 19.83 25.22 0.85
C PRO A 480 18.49 25.91 0.57
N ASP A 481 18.41 26.72 -0.49
CA ASP A 481 17.21 27.42 -0.95
C ASP A 481 16.36 26.59 -1.94
N HIS A 482 16.77 25.36 -2.26
CA HIS A 482 15.96 24.44 -3.05
C HIS A 482 14.70 23.99 -2.30
N ALA A 483 13.57 23.89 -2.99
CA ALA A 483 12.26 23.60 -2.37
C ALA A 483 12.20 22.28 -1.59
N VAL A 484 13.04 21.30 -1.92
CA VAL A 484 13.16 20.01 -1.18
C VAL A 484 13.51 20.18 0.30
N TRP A 485 13.99 21.35 0.73
CA TRP A 485 14.31 21.66 2.13
C TRP A 485 13.16 22.29 2.92
N TYR A 486 12.08 22.72 2.25
CA TYR A 486 10.99 23.48 2.91
C TYR A 486 9.60 23.38 2.26
N ALA A 487 9.39 22.54 1.24
CA ALA A 487 8.11 22.43 0.52
C ALA A 487 6.90 22.08 1.42
N GLU A 488 7.14 21.37 2.53
CA GLU A 488 6.12 20.98 3.52
C GLU A 488 6.44 21.57 4.90
N LYS A 489 7.67 21.38 5.38
CA LYS A 489 8.18 21.85 6.67
C LYS A 489 9.64 22.26 6.54
N THR A 490 10.03 23.33 7.23
CA THR A 490 11.43 23.76 7.27
C THR A 490 12.32 22.75 7.99
N VAL A 491 13.41 22.36 7.34
CA VAL A 491 14.50 21.58 7.92
C VAL A 491 15.50 22.52 8.59
N ASN A 492 15.82 22.29 9.87
CA ASN A 492 16.86 23.04 10.56
C ASN A 492 18.23 22.35 10.32
N PRO A 493 19.19 22.97 9.62
CA PRO A 493 20.47 22.35 9.32
C PRO A 493 21.27 21.94 10.57
N LYS A 494 21.04 22.60 11.71
CA LYS A 494 21.74 22.26 12.98
C LYS A 494 21.38 20.88 13.53
N HIS A 495 20.26 20.32 13.09
CA HIS A 495 19.78 19.02 13.54
C HIS A 495 20.12 17.90 12.53
N LEU A 496 20.73 18.23 11.40
CA LEU A 496 21.20 17.20 10.47
C LEU A 496 22.35 16.40 11.09
N PRO A 497 22.56 15.14 10.68
CA PRO A 497 23.72 14.36 11.06
C PRO A 497 25.02 15.15 10.85
N ALA A 498 25.95 15.03 11.80
CA ALA A 498 27.25 15.68 11.73
C ALA A 498 28.20 14.90 10.79
N ASP A 499 27.80 14.82 9.52
CA ASP A 499 28.52 14.15 8.43
C ASP A 499 28.48 15.06 7.20
N ASP A 500 29.64 15.45 6.69
CA ASP A 500 29.77 16.37 5.54
C ASP A 500 29.17 15.80 4.25
N GLN A 501 29.00 14.48 4.18
CA GLN A 501 28.35 13.81 3.06
C GLN A 501 26.83 13.74 3.23
N PHE A 502 26.27 13.99 4.43
CA PHE A 502 24.82 14.01 4.63
C PHE A 502 24.19 15.25 3.97
N TRP A 503 23.90 15.12 2.68
CA TRP A 503 23.34 16.20 1.90
C TRP A 503 22.53 15.68 0.71
N LEU A 504 21.53 16.46 0.28
CA LEU A 504 20.72 16.11 -0.88
C LEU A 504 21.40 16.53 -2.18
N TRP A 505 21.44 15.59 -3.11
CA TRP A 505 21.82 15.77 -4.49
C TRP A 505 20.58 15.69 -5.35
N GLY A 506 20.58 16.36 -6.50
CA GLY A 506 19.47 16.32 -7.43
C GLY A 506 19.93 16.37 -8.87
N LEU A 507 19.12 15.79 -9.74
CA LEU A 507 19.33 15.78 -11.19
C LEU A 507 18.07 16.35 -11.85
N ASP A 508 18.30 17.32 -12.72
CA ASP A 508 17.26 17.97 -13.49
C ASP A 508 17.01 17.16 -14.77
N ALA A 509 15.77 16.71 -14.95
CA ALA A 509 15.30 16.02 -16.15
C ALA A 509 13.89 16.51 -16.48
N CYS A 510 13.62 16.78 -17.75
CA CYS A 510 12.33 17.31 -18.22
C CYS A 510 11.92 18.62 -17.51
N CYS A 511 12.82 19.62 -17.48
CA CYS A 511 12.59 20.97 -16.91
C CYS A 511 12.32 21.05 -15.39
N ARG A 512 12.59 19.98 -14.62
CA ARG A 512 12.49 19.99 -13.15
C ARG A 512 13.52 19.05 -12.53
N THR A 513 13.82 19.22 -11.24
CA THR A 513 14.54 18.20 -10.46
C THR A 513 13.65 16.97 -10.34
N SER A 514 13.95 15.91 -11.09
CA SER A 514 13.15 14.67 -11.14
C SER A 514 13.80 13.50 -10.41
N VAL A 515 15.05 13.69 -9.97
CA VAL A 515 15.76 12.76 -9.08
C VAL A 515 16.28 13.52 -7.88
N VAL A 516 16.06 12.97 -6.68
CA VAL A 516 16.70 13.42 -5.43
C VAL A 516 17.43 12.23 -4.82
N TYR A 517 18.65 12.46 -4.35
CA TYR A 517 19.53 11.41 -3.83
C TYR A 517 20.24 11.85 -2.56
N CYS A 518 20.36 10.97 -1.57
CA CYS A 518 21.14 11.18 -0.35
C CYS A 518 22.20 10.07 -0.21
N PRO A 519 23.50 10.35 -0.11
CA PRO A 519 24.53 9.30 0.01
C PRO A 519 24.61 8.70 1.43
N ARG A 520 23.60 8.97 2.27
CA ARG A 520 23.45 8.50 3.64
C ARG A 520 22.01 8.08 3.90
N SER A 521 21.83 7.18 4.87
CA SER A 521 20.52 6.61 5.18
C SER A 521 19.59 7.63 5.84
N LEU A 522 18.54 7.99 5.10
CA LEU A 522 17.34 8.68 5.58
C LEU A 522 16.33 7.68 6.15
N SER A 523 16.18 6.54 5.49
CA SER A 523 15.16 5.54 5.81
C SER A 523 15.34 4.91 7.20
N CYS A 524 16.58 4.79 7.67
CA CYS A 524 16.92 4.49 9.06
C CYS A 524 16.24 5.43 10.07
N ARG A 525 16.30 6.74 9.81
CA ARG A 525 15.64 7.73 10.68
C ARG A 525 14.12 7.67 10.54
N TRP A 526 13.60 7.39 9.34
CA TRP A 526 12.16 7.21 9.15
C TRP A 526 11.64 6.00 9.91
N GLU A 527 12.40 4.91 9.97
CA GLU A 527 12.06 3.74 10.78
C GLU A 527 12.02 4.07 12.27
N LEU A 528 13.05 4.75 12.79
CA LEU A 528 13.12 5.18 14.19
C LEU A 528 12.06 6.23 14.60
N SER A 529 11.37 6.85 13.64
CA SER A 529 10.47 7.96 13.91
C SER A 529 9.18 7.60 14.64
N HIS A 530 8.76 6.32 14.62
CA HIS A 530 7.55 5.78 15.25
C HIS A 530 6.44 6.82 15.48
N PRO A 531 5.67 7.21 14.43
CA PRO A 531 4.85 8.43 14.42
C PRO A 531 3.77 8.55 15.51
N TYR A 532 3.46 7.44 16.19
CA TYR A 532 2.37 7.32 17.15
C TYR A 532 2.83 6.97 18.56
N ARG A 533 4.15 6.90 18.81
CA ARG A 533 4.72 6.53 20.10
C ARG A 533 5.58 7.66 20.64
N GLU A 534 5.58 7.83 21.96
CA GLU A 534 6.59 8.64 22.62
C GLU A 534 7.98 8.01 22.42
N SER A 535 8.88 8.77 21.81
CA SER A 535 10.25 8.32 21.60
C SER A 535 11.01 8.27 22.94
N PRO A 536 11.63 7.14 23.30
CA PRO A 536 12.45 7.03 24.51
C PRO A 536 13.87 7.58 24.31
N TYR A 537 14.17 8.19 23.16
CA TYR A 537 15.53 8.59 22.78
C TYR A 537 15.94 9.94 23.39
N PRO A 538 17.25 10.21 23.50
CA PRO A 538 17.73 11.54 23.87
C PRO A 538 17.25 12.62 22.89
N GLN A 539 16.98 13.84 23.38
CA GLN A 539 16.43 14.94 22.55
C GLN A 539 17.23 15.21 21.27
N ARG A 540 18.57 15.15 21.33
CA ARG A 540 19.42 15.29 20.14
C ARG A 540 19.10 14.28 19.05
N VAL A 541 18.82 13.03 19.42
CA VAL A 541 18.46 11.95 18.48
C VAL A 541 17.06 12.19 17.91
N ILE A 542 16.12 12.64 18.76
CA ILE A 542 14.76 13.02 18.33
C ILE A 542 14.82 14.15 17.30
N ASP A 543 15.64 15.17 17.56
CA ASP A 543 15.81 16.32 16.67
C ASP A 543 16.38 15.91 15.30
N GLU A 544 17.36 15.00 15.29
CA GLU A 544 17.94 14.43 14.07
C GLU A 544 16.93 13.59 13.28
N ILE A 545 16.20 12.70 13.96
CA ILE A 545 15.14 11.90 13.36
C ILE A 545 14.09 12.81 12.71
N GLU A 546 13.62 13.82 13.43
CA GLU A 546 12.60 14.74 12.93
C GLU A 546 13.11 15.57 11.75
N ALA A 547 14.38 16.00 11.73
CA ALA A 547 14.98 16.68 10.58
C ALA A 547 14.98 15.78 9.33
N CYS A 548 15.36 14.52 9.46
CA CYS A 548 15.38 13.54 8.37
C CYS A 548 13.97 13.13 7.90
N VAL A 549 13.00 13.05 8.81
CA VAL A 549 11.58 12.83 8.46
C VAL A 549 11.05 14.01 7.66
N ARG A 550 11.37 15.26 8.05
CA ARG A 550 10.98 16.46 7.30
C ARG A 550 11.57 16.51 5.90
N ILE A 551 12.80 16.04 5.71
CA ILE A 551 13.39 15.87 4.37
C ILE A 551 12.49 14.95 3.53
N GLY A 552 12.09 13.79 4.07
CA GLY A 552 11.16 12.88 3.40
C GLY A 552 9.80 13.53 3.08
N GLU A 553 9.20 14.23 4.06
CA GLU A 553 7.93 14.96 3.88
C GLU A 553 8.04 16.02 2.77
N ASN A 554 9.13 16.79 2.74
CA ASN A 554 9.36 17.82 1.74
C ASN A 554 9.59 17.27 0.34
N VAL A 555 10.41 16.21 0.21
CA VAL A 555 10.69 15.60 -1.11
C VAL A 555 9.41 15.02 -1.69
N VAL A 556 8.58 14.37 -0.86
CA VAL A 556 7.27 13.86 -1.29
C VAL A 556 6.33 14.99 -1.69
N ALA A 557 6.24 16.06 -0.88
CA ALA A 557 5.42 17.22 -1.22
C ALA A 557 5.89 17.90 -2.52
N TYR A 558 7.19 18.06 -2.72
CA TYR A 558 7.80 18.62 -3.93
C TYR A 558 7.50 17.77 -5.16
N ALA A 559 7.71 16.45 -5.08
CA ALA A 559 7.53 15.53 -6.20
C ALA A 559 6.06 15.40 -6.64
N THR A 560 5.13 15.49 -5.69
CA THR A 560 3.70 15.25 -5.94
C THR A 560 2.87 16.52 -6.04
N ASN A 561 3.38 17.67 -5.56
CA ASN A 561 2.59 18.88 -5.31
C ASN A 561 1.29 18.59 -4.51
N ARG A 562 1.34 17.58 -3.63
CA ARG A 562 0.19 16.98 -2.93
C ARG A 562 -0.96 16.46 -3.81
N GLN A 563 -0.69 16.24 -5.10
CA GLN A 563 -1.64 15.64 -6.04
C GLN A 563 -1.26 14.18 -6.27
N LEU A 564 -2.18 13.28 -5.94
CA LEU A 564 -2.00 11.84 -6.07
C LEU A 564 -3.08 11.26 -6.98
N LYS A 565 -2.70 10.26 -7.77
CA LYS A 565 -3.63 9.49 -8.60
C LYS A 565 -4.52 8.61 -7.74
N GLU A 566 -5.71 8.28 -8.26
CA GLU A 566 -6.55 7.30 -7.61
C GLU A 566 -6.04 5.87 -7.84
N LYS A 567 -6.24 4.98 -6.88
CA LYS A 567 -5.89 3.57 -7.07
C LYS A 567 -6.81 2.93 -8.11
N LEU A 568 -6.24 2.13 -9.01
CA LEU A 568 -6.85 1.59 -10.25
C LEU A 568 -6.97 2.59 -11.40
N GLU A 569 -6.58 3.86 -11.22
CA GLU A 569 -6.45 4.79 -12.32
C GLU A 569 -5.29 4.33 -13.22
N LYS A 570 -5.55 4.17 -14.52
CA LYS A 570 -4.51 3.78 -15.46
C LYS A 570 -3.62 4.97 -15.79
N PRO A 571 -2.30 4.86 -15.61
CA PRO A 571 -1.40 5.88 -16.11
C PRO A 571 -1.52 5.97 -17.64
N GLN A 572 -1.75 7.17 -18.14
CA GLN A 572 -1.69 7.41 -19.58
C GLN A 572 -0.22 7.48 -19.99
N ILE A 573 0.31 6.39 -20.53
CA ILE A 573 1.58 6.43 -21.24
C ILE A 573 1.31 7.01 -22.62
N THR A 574 2.00 8.10 -22.96
CA THR A 574 2.07 8.55 -24.35
C THR A 574 2.91 7.54 -25.11
N LEU A 575 2.27 6.81 -26.02
CA LEU A 575 2.94 5.86 -26.91
C LEU A 575 4.00 6.62 -27.73
N GLN A 576 5.28 6.37 -27.45
CA GLN A 576 6.31 6.63 -28.44
C GLN A 576 6.30 5.49 -29.47
N LYS A 577 6.37 5.88 -30.75
CA LYS A 577 6.35 5.07 -31.97
C LYS A 577 5.00 4.44 -32.37
N ARG A 578 4.22 5.22 -33.10
CA ARG A 578 3.61 4.71 -34.35
C ARG A 578 4.38 5.32 -35.51
N ASP A 579 5.06 4.49 -36.30
CA ASP A 579 5.77 4.91 -37.53
C ASP A 579 4.79 5.17 -38.71
N ASP A 580 3.47 5.21 -38.47
CA ASP A 580 2.45 5.05 -39.53
C ASP A 580 1.65 6.33 -39.88
N ALA A 581 2.12 7.53 -39.57
CA ALA A 581 1.32 8.74 -39.77
C ALA A 581 1.72 9.65 -40.95
N THR A 582 2.29 9.11 -42.04
CA THR A 582 2.42 9.89 -43.29
C THR A 582 1.15 9.78 -44.14
N GLY A 583 0.18 10.67 -43.90
CA GLY A 583 -1.07 10.75 -44.66
C GLY A 583 -1.67 12.16 -44.69
N ARG A 584 -2.62 12.41 -45.60
CA ARG A 584 -3.35 13.69 -45.67
C ARG A 584 -4.18 13.88 -44.39
N GLY A 585 -4.08 15.06 -43.76
CA GLY A 585 -4.80 15.40 -42.53
C GLY A 585 -4.05 15.09 -41.23
N THR A 586 -2.75 14.76 -41.29
CA THR A 586 -1.90 14.62 -40.10
C THR A 586 -1.38 15.98 -39.62
N LEU A 587 -1.56 16.29 -38.34
CA LEU A 587 -0.95 17.42 -37.66
C LEU A 587 0.54 17.14 -37.42
N VAL A 588 1.39 18.03 -37.93
CA VAL A 588 2.83 18.03 -37.70
C VAL A 588 3.19 19.35 -37.02
N ILE A 589 3.84 19.27 -35.87
CA ILE A 589 4.32 20.45 -35.13
C ILE A 589 5.85 20.47 -35.22
N PRO A 590 6.47 21.38 -35.98
CA PRO A 590 7.92 21.48 -36.05
C PRO A 590 8.47 22.03 -34.73
N LYS A 591 9.53 21.41 -34.22
CA LYS A 591 10.28 21.89 -33.04
C LYS A 591 11.50 22.67 -33.51
N LEU A 592 11.60 23.93 -33.11
CA LEU A 592 12.74 24.78 -33.46
C LEU A 592 13.95 24.43 -32.58
N ASN A 593 15.09 24.15 -33.21
CA ASN A 593 16.37 24.05 -32.52
C ASN A 593 17.11 25.39 -32.58
N HIS A 594 17.48 25.94 -31.41
CA HIS A 594 18.23 27.18 -31.30
C HIS A 594 19.40 27.03 -30.32
N GLY A 595 20.29 28.03 -30.26
CA GLY A 595 21.52 27.98 -29.44
C GLY A 595 21.32 27.87 -27.92
N GLY A 596 20.06 27.83 -27.45
CA GLY A 596 19.70 27.57 -26.06
C GLY A 596 19.22 26.14 -25.80
N GLY A 597 19.24 25.27 -26.81
CA GLY A 597 18.66 23.94 -26.77
C GLY A 597 17.35 23.84 -27.56
N ALA A 598 16.88 22.62 -27.74
CA ALA A 598 15.62 22.32 -28.41
C ALA A 598 14.78 21.29 -27.65
N ASP A 599 15.33 20.64 -26.62
CA ASP A 599 14.80 19.37 -26.13
C ASP A 599 14.79 19.21 -24.61
N ASP A 600 14.74 20.32 -23.88
CA ASP A 600 14.73 20.34 -22.40
C ASP A 600 13.55 19.57 -21.77
N ALA A 601 12.51 19.30 -22.58
CA ALA A 601 11.41 18.38 -22.27
C ALA A 601 11.09 17.50 -23.50
N THR A 602 11.92 16.49 -23.74
CA THR A 602 11.86 15.57 -24.90
C THR A 602 10.45 15.05 -25.21
N ASN A 603 9.68 14.71 -24.18
CA ASN A 603 8.33 14.14 -24.35
C ASN A 603 7.19 15.14 -24.35
N ALA A 604 7.42 16.42 -24.05
CA ALA A 604 6.32 17.39 -23.91
C ALA A 604 5.49 17.52 -25.19
N LEU A 605 6.17 17.56 -26.35
CA LEU A 605 5.50 17.65 -27.64
C LEU A 605 4.73 16.37 -27.98
N SER A 606 5.35 15.19 -27.80
CA SER A 606 4.67 13.92 -28.01
C SER A 606 3.45 13.77 -27.10
N ASN A 607 3.54 14.20 -25.83
CA ASN A 607 2.41 14.20 -24.89
C ASN A 607 1.27 15.09 -25.39
N LEU A 608 1.58 16.30 -25.84
CA LEU A 608 0.59 17.22 -26.41
C LEU A 608 -0.08 16.64 -27.66
N LEU A 609 0.70 16.05 -28.56
CA LEU A 609 0.18 15.37 -29.75
C LEU A 609 -0.75 14.19 -29.37
N GLY A 610 -0.40 13.43 -28.33
CA GLY A 610 -1.27 12.38 -27.79
C GLY A 610 -2.60 12.89 -27.23
N VAL A 611 -2.61 14.09 -26.64
CA VAL A 611 -3.87 14.75 -26.23
C VAL A 611 -4.71 15.13 -27.45
N PHE A 612 -4.10 15.71 -28.48
CA PHE A 612 -4.81 16.05 -29.73
C PHE A 612 -5.39 14.81 -30.43
N GLU A 613 -4.64 13.71 -30.49
CA GLU A 613 -5.14 12.46 -31.08
C GLU A 613 -6.35 11.91 -30.33
N LYS A 614 -6.34 11.94 -28.99
CA LYS A 614 -7.42 11.36 -28.17
C LYS A 614 -8.64 12.26 -28.04
N GLN A 615 -8.43 13.56 -27.80
CA GLN A 615 -9.53 14.47 -27.48
C GLN A 615 -10.14 15.12 -28.71
N LEU A 616 -9.34 15.34 -29.76
CA LEU A 616 -9.79 15.98 -31.00
C LEU A 616 -9.90 14.98 -32.16
N GLU A 617 -9.61 13.70 -31.93
CA GLU A 617 -9.63 12.64 -32.95
C GLU A 617 -8.76 12.98 -34.18
N MET A 618 -7.71 13.79 -33.98
CA MET A 618 -6.81 14.24 -35.03
C MET A 618 -5.68 13.24 -35.27
N LYS A 619 -5.33 12.99 -36.53
CA LYS A 619 -4.10 12.27 -36.83
C LYS A 619 -2.90 13.15 -36.49
N VAL A 620 -1.92 12.63 -35.78
CA VAL A 620 -0.72 13.37 -35.38
C VAL A 620 0.55 12.60 -35.78
N ASP A 621 1.62 13.33 -36.08
CA ASP A 621 2.93 12.76 -36.39
C ASP A 621 3.85 12.82 -35.17
N TYR A 622 4.21 11.66 -34.63
CA TYR A 622 5.14 11.54 -33.49
C TYR A 622 6.61 11.48 -33.92
N SER A 623 6.92 11.49 -35.22
CA SER A 623 8.27 11.30 -35.72
C SER A 623 9.17 12.49 -35.38
N HIS A 624 10.32 12.19 -34.76
CA HIS A 624 11.39 13.16 -34.59
C HIS A 624 12.25 13.15 -35.85
N ARG A 625 12.15 14.22 -36.65
CA ARG A 625 12.98 14.37 -37.86
C ARG A 625 14.24 15.16 -37.51
N PRO A 626 15.42 14.76 -38.00
CA PRO A 626 16.62 15.58 -37.85
C PRO A 626 16.43 16.93 -38.56
N PRO A 627 17.22 17.95 -38.19
CA PRO A 627 17.23 19.22 -38.91
C PRO A 627 17.43 18.97 -40.41
N LEU A 628 16.68 19.68 -41.25
CA LEU A 628 16.96 19.69 -42.69
C LEU A 628 18.38 20.23 -42.86
N ALA A 629 19.24 19.42 -43.50
CA ALA A 629 20.62 19.76 -43.80
C ALA A 629 20.73 20.94 -44.78
#